data_AF-A0A818ASH3-F1
#
_entry.id   AF-A0A818ASH3-F1
#
_cell.length_a   1.000
_cell.length_b   1.000
_cell.length_c   1.000
_cell.angle_alpha   90.00
_cell.angle_beta   90.00
_cell.angle_gamma   90.00
#
_symmetry.space_group_name_H-M   'P 1'
#
loop_
_entity.id
_entity.type
_entity.pdbx_description
1 polymer ?
#
loop_
_entity_poly.entity_id
_entity_poly.type
_entity_poly.pdbx_seq_one_letter_code
_entity_poly.pdbx_strand_id
1 'polypeptide(L)'
;MKMPNCPINFYRVKRHLLPNASASPSSLTTYICPVCCEASTSPNRCSDVNCTQHTGFRTSPISYLRIPILQQLREILAHTHALNFEQQKSASNIDTMNDIYDAETYQRIIKKEAGKNFLTLLMNVDGIQVAKSSNLSLWIFTLVINEIKRSERFKLKNVIVGGIASTVSKPSRHQMQALLSPIVKELVVLEQGETFKVKCLNENSNIRLKIFLIASCCDKPAQCLVQGISEPIGAFGCGRCELEGKNMGIIYSVLMLMNQITNLGETVAVKPNSKKKIRVFPLVPNHQEQPR
;
A
#
# COMPACT_ATOMS: atom_id res chain seq x y z
N MET A 1 12.62 20.61 2.07
CA MET A 1 12.10 20.45 3.44
C MET A 1 13.12 19.60 4.23
N LYS A 2 13.87 20.17 5.18
CA LYS A 2 14.77 19.37 6.03
C LYS A 2 13.91 18.75 7.15
N MET A 3 13.71 17.45 7.15
CA MET A 3 13.03 16.78 8.25
C MET A 3 13.97 16.75 9.46
N PRO A 4 13.66 17.46 10.56
CA PRO A 4 14.49 17.41 11.76
C PRO A 4 14.52 15.98 12.30
N ASN A 5 15.71 15.51 12.69
CA ASN A 5 15.98 14.15 13.19
C ASN A 5 15.83 13.01 12.17
N CYS A 6 15.86 13.29 10.87
CA CYS A 6 16.01 12.22 9.87
C CYS A 6 17.35 11.49 10.09
N PRO A 7 17.40 10.14 10.10
CA PRO A 7 18.63 9.40 10.20
C PRO A 7 19.60 9.79 9.07
N ILE A 8 20.71 10.41 9.43
CA ILE A 8 21.73 10.90 8.50
C ILE A 8 22.63 9.79 7.94
N ASN A 9 22.55 8.57 8.48
CA ASN A 9 23.30 7.42 8.00
C ASN A 9 22.64 6.09 8.37
N PHE A 10 23.06 5.02 7.69
CA PHE A 10 22.52 3.67 7.88
C PHE A 10 22.70 3.16 9.31
N TYR A 11 23.76 3.57 10.02
CA TYR A 11 23.96 3.21 11.43
C TYR A 11 22.84 3.77 12.32
N ARG A 12 22.44 5.03 12.13
CA ARG A 12 21.31 5.63 12.84
C ARG A 12 19.97 5.01 12.42
N VAL A 13 19.79 4.67 11.15
CA VAL A 13 18.62 3.91 10.69
C VAL A 13 18.55 2.56 11.41
N LYS A 14 19.65 1.79 11.41
CA LYS A 14 19.74 0.49 12.10
C LYS A 14 19.47 0.63 13.60
N ARG A 15 20.00 1.65 14.26
CA ARG A 15 19.74 1.92 15.68
C ARG A 15 18.28 2.29 15.96
N HIS A 16 17.60 2.95 15.03
CA HIS A 16 16.19 3.33 15.19
C HIS A 16 15.23 2.19 14.81
N LEU A 17 15.56 1.38 13.81
CA LEU A 17 14.75 0.25 13.37
C LEU A 17 14.99 -1.02 14.23
N LEU A 18 16.19 -1.15 14.81
CA LEU A 18 16.63 -2.30 15.61
C LEU A 18 17.33 -1.82 16.90
N PRO A 19 16.61 -1.15 17.82
CA PRO A 19 17.22 -0.56 19.02
C PRO A 19 17.83 -1.61 19.97
N ASN A 20 17.32 -2.84 19.96
CA ASN A 20 17.78 -3.94 20.81
C ASN A 20 18.09 -5.18 19.97
N ALA A 21 19.37 -5.41 19.65
CA ALA A 21 19.82 -6.60 18.90
C ALA A 21 19.54 -7.94 19.61
N SER A 22 19.17 -7.91 20.90
CA SER A 22 18.85 -9.09 21.72
C SER A 22 17.42 -9.63 21.53
N ALA A 23 16.50 -8.83 20.98
CA ALA A 23 15.12 -9.24 20.68
C ALA A 23 14.74 -8.81 19.27
N SER A 24 15.66 -8.98 18.31
CA SER A 24 15.40 -8.72 16.90
C SER A 24 14.15 -9.51 16.48
N PRO A 25 13.14 -8.87 15.87
CA PRO A 25 12.01 -9.62 15.36
C PRO A 25 12.52 -10.71 14.43
N SER A 26 11.95 -11.92 14.53
CA SER A 26 12.38 -13.06 13.72
C SER A 26 12.08 -12.76 12.25
N SER A 27 13.04 -12.13 11.58
CA SER A 27 12.89 -11.71 10.20
C SER A 27 12.98 -12.93 9.32
N LEU A 28 11.98 -13.15 8.48
CA LEU A 28 11.91 -14.31 7.60
C LEU A 28 12.22 -13.86 6.18
N THR A 29 13.35 -14.32 5.66
CA THR A 29 13.71 -14.07 4.26
C THR A 29 13.09 -15.17 3.39
N THR A 30 12.36 -14.74 2.38
CA THR A 30 11.76 -15.60 1.34
C THR A 30 12.11 -15.07 -0.03
N TYR A 31 12.05 -15.92 -1.05
CA TYR A 31 12.38 -15.56 -2.43
C TYR A 31 11.17 -15.83 -3.31
N ILE A 32 10.63 -14.79 -3.96
CA ILE A 32 9.48 -14.94 -4.84
C ILE A 32 9.97 -15.33 -6.23
N CYS A 33 9.50 -16.49 -6.72
CA CYS A 33 9.86 -16.99 -8.04
C CYS A 33 9.41 -15.98 -9.12
N PRO A 34 10.28 -15.64 -10.09
CA PRO A 34 9.92 -14.70 -11.15
C PRO A 34 8.90 -15.27 -12.15
N VAL A 35 8.72 -16.59 -12.19
CA VAL A 35 7.83 -17.27 -13.15
C VAL A 35 6.47 -17.57 -12.53
N CYS A 36 6.42 -18.42 -11.49
CA CYS A 36 5.15 -18.82 -10.88
C CYS A 36 4.71 -17.92 -9.72
N CYS A 37 5.52 -16.93 -9.30
CA CYS A 37 5.24 -16.06 -8.15
C CYS A 37 5.09 -16.79 -6.79
N GLU A 38 5.42 -18.08 -6.72
CA GLU A 38 5.44 -18.82 -5.45
C GLU A 38 6.65 -18.44 -4.59
N ALA A 39 6.43 -18.48 -3.27
CA ALA A 39 7.47 -18.23 -2.30
C ALA A 39 8.38 -19.45 -2.13
N SER A 40 9.70 -19.21 -2.14
CA SER A 40 10.74 -20.19 -1.89
C SER A 40 11.54 -19.81 -0.65
N THR A 41 12.00 -20.81 0.08
CA THR A 41 12.98 -20.65 1.17
C THR A 41 14.43 -20.65 0.66
N SER A 42 14.65 -21.07 -0.59
CA SER A 42 15.97 -21.12 -1.20
C SER A 42 16.20 -19.93 -2.14
N PRO A 43 17.37 -19.26 -2.06
CA PRO A 43 17.74 -18.20 -3.00
C PRO A 43 18.01 -18.72 -4.41
N ASN A 44 18.22 -20.03 -4.57
CA ASN A 44 18.78 -20.60 -5.80
C ASN A 44 17.75 -21.33 -6.65
N ARG A 45 16.59 -21.71 -6.10
CA ARG A 45 15.57 -22.48 -6.80
C ARG A 45 14.16 -22.24 -6.28
N CYS A 46 13.17 -22.50 -7.13
CA CYS A 46 11.76 -22.49 -6.73
C CYS A 46 11.41 -23.73 -5.87
N SER A 47 10.59 -23.54 -4.84
CA SER A 47 10.09 -24.64 -4.00
C SER A 47 9.01 -25.48 -4.68
N ASP A 48 8.32 -24.94 -5.68
CA ASP A 48 7.33 -25.68 -6.46
C ASP A 48 8.04 -26.62 -7.45
N VAL A 49 7.81 -27.92 -7.30
CA VAL A 49 8.39 -28.99 -8.13
C VAL A 49 7.92 -28.96 -9.58
N ASN A 50 6.75 -28.38 -9.84
CA ASN A 50 6.18 -28.26 -11.18
C ASN A 50 6.67 -27.01 -11.93
N CYS A 51 7.39 -26.13 -11.24
CA CYS A 51 7.92 -24.91 -11.83
C CYS A 51 9.19 -25.17 -12.64
N THR A 52 9.31 -24.54 -13.80
CA THR A 52 10.51 -24.63 -14.65
C THR A 52 11.78 -24.10 -13.98
N GLN A 53 11.64 -23.37 -12.87
CA GLN A 53 12.72 -22.80 -12.05
C GLN A 53 13.04 -23.66 -10.80
N HIS A 54 12.49 -24.88 -10.68
CA HIS A 54 12.74 -25.79 -9.54
C HIS A 54 14.19 -26.31 -9.47
N THR A 55 14.84 -26.47 -10.62
CA THR A 55 16.24 -26.91 -10.69
C THR A 55 17.23 -25.76 -10.49
N GLY A 56 16.78 -24.52 -10.68
CA GLY A 56 17.57 -23.32 -10.48
C GLY A 56 16.90 -22.09 -11.09
N PHE A 57 17.08 -20.93 -10.47
CA PHE A 57 16.59 -19.66 -11.02
C PHE A 57 17.46 -19.17 -12.19
N ARG A 58 16.86 -19.04 -13.37
CA ARG A 58 17.47 -18.41 -14.55
C ARG A 58 17.45 -16.88 -14.49
N THR A 59 16.47 -16.32 -13.78
CA THR A 59 16.33 -14.88 -13.52
C THR A 59 16.28 -14.69 -12.02
N SER A 60 16.95 -13.66 -11.50
CA SER A 60 17.01 -13.41 -10.06
C SER A 60 15.60 -13.31 -9.47
N PRO A 61 15.29 -14.10 -8.42
CA PRO A 61 14.02 -13.98 -7.72
C PRO A 61 13.94 -12.66 -6.96
N ILE A 62 12.74 -12.27 -6.55
CA ILE A 62 12.58 -11.14 -5.63
C ILE A 62 12.96 -11.61 -4.24
N SER A 63 14.00 -11.02 -3.65
CA SER A 63 14.35 -11.25 -2.25
C SER A 63 13.39 -10.45 -1.37
N TYR A 64 12.64 -11.14 -0.51
CA TYR A 64 11.62 -10.54 0.34
C TYR A 64 11.91 -10.80 1.81
N LEU A 65 12.29 -9.74 2.51
CA LEU A 65 12.47 -9.73 3.97
C LEU A 65 11.14 -9.40 4.63
N ARG A 66 10.56 -10.37 5.34
CA ARG A 66 9.35 -10.17 6.13
C ARG A 66 9.70 -9.96 7.59
N ILE A 67 9.02 -9.01 8.22
CA ILE A 67 9.20 -8.73 9.65
C ILE A 67 7.80 -8.85 10.27
N PRO A 68 7.57 -9.83 11.16
CA PRO A 68 6.24 -10.09 11.70
C PRO A 68 5.60 -8.83 12.32
N ILE A 69 4.37 -8.53 11.90
CA ILE A 69 3.63 -7.33 12.33
C ILE A 69 3.28 -7.46 13.82
N LEU A 70 2.83 -8.64 14.24
CA LEU A 70 2.45 -8.91 15.63
C LEU A 70 3.58 -8.61 16.62
N GLN A 71 4.82 -9.02 16.30
CA GLN A 71 5.95 -8.81 17.20
C GLN A 71 6.30 -7.32 17.34
N GLN A 72 6.27 -6.58 16.24
CA GLN A 72 6.50 -5.13 16.25
C GLN A 72 5.39 -4.39 17.01
N LEU A 73 4.12 -4.79 16.85
CA LEU A 73 3.01 -4.25 17.62
C LEU A 73 3.22 -4.45 19.13
N ARG A 74 3.61 -5.66 19.55
CA ARG A 74 3.91 -5.95 20.97
C ARG A 74 4.99 -5.02 21.51
N GLU A 75 6.07 -4.83 20.74
CA GLU A 75 7.17 -3.95 21.14
C GLU A 75 6.72 -2.49 21.24
N ILE A 76 6.02 -1.97 20.24
CA ILE A 76 5.55 -0.58 20.22
C ILE A 76 4.59 -0.32 21.39
N LEU A 77 3.60 -1.21 21.60
CA LEU A 77 2.58 -1.04 22.64
C LEU A 77 3.15 -1.19 24.05
N ALA A 78 4.18 -2.01 24.24
CA ALA A 78 4.88 -2.16 25.51
C ALA A 78 5.71 -0.93 25.90
N HIS A 79 6.02 -0.03 24.96
CA HIS A 79 6.92 1.11 25.20
C HIS A 79 6.31 2.50 24.97
N THR A 80 5.26 2.60 24.15
CA THR A 80 4.67 3.90 23.81
C THR A 80 3.87 4.51 24.95
N HIS A 81 4.06 5.81 25.20
CA HIS A 81 3.24 6.62 26.11
C HIS A 81 2.14 7.42 25.38
N ALA A 82 2.08 7.27 24.06
CA ALA A 82 1.28 8.13 23.20
C ALA A 82 0.00 7.46 22.70
N LEU A 83 -0.30 6.25 23.19
CA LEU A 83 -1.53 5.54 22.86
C LEU A 83 -2.73 6.24 23.52
N ASN A 84 -3.78 6.49 22.75
CA ASN A 84 -4.99 7.13 23.23
C ASN A 84 -6.24 6.47 22.62
N PHE A 85 -7.11 5.93 23.46
CA PHE A 85 -8.40 5.34 23.08
C PHE A 85 -9.61 6.26 23.34
N GLU A 86 -9.40 7.49 23.81
CA GLU A 86 -10.50 8.43 24.14
C GLU A 86 -11.43 8.68 22.95
N GLN A 87 -10.88 8.73 21.74
CA GLN A 87 -11.64 8.94 20.49
C GLN A 87 -12.60 7.78 20.18
N GLN A 88 -12.45 6.62 20.84
CA GLN A 88 -13.36 5.47 20.68
C GLN A 88 -14.54 5.52 21.67
N LYS A 89 -14.50 6.39 22.69
CA LYS A 89 -15.53 6.46 23.74
C LYS A 89 -16.78 7.23 23.32
N SER A 90 -16.71 8.00 22.23
CA SER A 90 -17.84 8.77 21.72
C SER A 90 -17.75 8.83 20.20
N ALA A 91 -18.82 8.41 19.53
CA ALA A 91 -18.93 8.63 18.09
C ALA A 91 -18.98 10.14 17.82
N SER A 92 -18.12 10.63 16.93
CA SER A 92 -18.11 12.04 16.56
C SER A 92 -19.23 12.32 15.56
N ASN A 93 -20.19 13.17 15.93
CA ASN A 93 -21.15 13.80 15.01
C ASN A 93 -20.59 15.16 14.57
N ILE A 94 -19.43 15.15 13.91
CA ILE A 94 -18.72 16.38 13.57
C ILE A 94 -18.74 16.55 12.04
N ASP A 95 -19.22 17.71 11.57
CA ASP A 95 -19.16 18.13 10.15
C ASP A 95 -17.74 18.49 9.66
N THR A 96 -16.74 18.39 10.54
CA THR A 96 -15.34 18.75 10.27
C THR A 96 -14.43 17.54 10.49
N MET A 97 -13.56 17.30 9.52
CA MET A 97 -12.59 16.21 9.54
C MET A 97 -11.24 16.71 10.09
N ASN A 98 -10.91 16.34 11.33
CA ASN A 98 -9.70 16.78 12.01
C ASN A 98 -8.57 15.74 11.93
N ASP A 99 -8.90 14.48 12.17
CA ASP A 99 -7.97 13.33 12.08
C ASP A 99 -8.70 12.11 11.49
N ILE A 100 -7.97 11.00 11.34
CA ILE A 100 -8.48 9.75 10.76
C ILE A 100 -9.68 9.16 11.52
N TYR A 101 -9.86 9.52 12.79
CA TYR A 101 -10.98 9.06 13.62
C TYR A 101 -12.33 9.58 13.13
N ASP A 102 -12.37 10.75 12.48
CA ASP A 102 -13.60 11.36 11.97
C ASP A 102 -14.07 10.69 10.67
N ALA A 103 -13.24 9.86 10.05
CA ALA A 103 -13.59 9.16 8.81
C ALA A 103 -14.72 8.15 9.07
N GLU A 104 -15.66 8.06 8.13
CA GLU A 104 -16.79 7.13 8.17
C GLU A 104 -16.36 5.68 8.44
N THR A 105 -15.27 5.23 7.82
CA THR A 105 -14.71 3.89 8.04
C THR A 105 -14.30 3.65 9.49
N TYR A 106 -13.70 4.63 10.16
CA TYR A 106 -13.34 4.52 11.57
C TYR A 106 -14.60 4.47 12.45
N GLN A 107 -15.55 5.36 12.20
CA GLN A 107 -16.83 5.43 12.92
C GLN A 107 -17.65 4.14 12.80
N ARG A 108 -17.60 3.46 11.65
CA ARG A 108 -18.20 2.13 11.47
C ARG A 108 -17.57 1.07 12.39
N ILE A 109 -16.26 1.13 12.62
CA ILE A 109 -15.58 0.22 13.54
C ILE A 109 -15.93 0.53 15.00
N ILE A 110 -16.01 1.80 15.40
CA ILE A 110 -16.51 2.19 16.74
C ILE A 110 -17.87 1.56 17.00
N LYS A 111 -18.81 1.67 16.05
CA LYS A 111 -20.14 1.07 16.16
C LYS A 111 -20.09 -0.46 16.24
N LYS A 112 -19.24 -1.10 15.44
CA LYS A 112 -19.08 -2.57 15.40
C LYS A 112 -18.45 -3.14 16.69
N GLU A 113 -17.46 -2.44 17.24
CA GLU A 113 -16.71 -2.86 18.43
C GLU A 113 -17.12 -2.04 19.67
N ALA A 114 -18.40 -1.68 19.77
CA ALA A 114 -18.93 -0.82 20.83
C ALA A 114 -18.49 -1.27 22.23
N GLY A 115 -17.94 -0.33 23.01
CA GLY A 115 -17.46 -0.56 24.36
C GLY A 115 -16.15 -1.34 24.46
N LYS A 116 -15.46 -1.64 23.35
CA LYS A 116 -14.18 -2.34 23.32
C LYS A 116 -13.10 -1.45 22.70
N ASN A 117 -11.91 -1.52 23.27
CA ASN A 117 -10.74 -0.90 22.65
C ASN A 117 -10.27 -1.74 21.46
N PHE A 118 -9.92 -1.06 20.38
CA PHE A 118 -9.32 -1.67 19.18
C PHE A 118 -8.19 -0.80 18.66
N LEU A 119 -7.38 -1.34 17.76
CA LEU A 119 -6.40 -0.57 17.01
C LEU A 119 -6.79 -0.54 15.54
N THR A 120 -6.40 0.54 14.87
CA THR A 120 -6.48 0.63 13.42
C THR A 120 -5.12 0.96 12.83
N LEU A 121 -4.87 0.43 11.65
CA LEU A 121 -3.63 0.60 10.92
C LEU A 121 -3.87 1.40 9.64
N LEU A 122 -2.89 2.23 9.31
CA LEU A 122 -2.74 2.84 7.99
C LEU A 122 -1.48 2.24 7.35
N MET A 123 -1.61 1.62 6.19
CA MET A 123 -0.49 1.04 5.45
C MET A 123 0.03 2.01 4.39
N ASN A 124 1.34 2.08 4.20
CA ASN A 124 1.96 2.76 3.07
C ASN A 124 2.77 1.76 2.24
N VAL A 125 2.66 1.86 0.92
CA VAL A 125 3.44 1.03 -0.02
C VAL A 125 4.14 1.97 -0.99
N ASP A 126 5.47 1.89 -1.02
CA ASP A 126 6.30 2.75 -1.86
C ASP A 126 7.47 1.97 -2.49
N GLY A 127 7.81 2.35 -3.71
CA GLY A 127 8.91 1.81 -4.50
C GLY A 127 10.05 2.83 -4.61
N ILE A 128 11.18 2.54 -3.99
CA ILE A 128 12.33 3.44 -3.92
C ILE A 128 13.49 2.85 -4.74
N GLN A 129 14.00 3.60 -5.71
CA GLN A 129 15.24 3.24 -6.41
C GLN A 129 16.45 3.49 -5.51
N VAL A 130 17.31 2.47 -5.36
CA VAL A 130 18.46 2.55 -4.44
C VAL A 130 19.54 3.50 -4.97
N ALA A 131 19.69 3.60 -6.29
CA ALA A 131 20.59 4.53 -6.94
C ALA A 131 20.05 4.92 -8.32
N LYS A 132 20.32 6.15 -8.77
CA LYS A 132 19.86 6.66 -10.09
C LYS A 132 20.33 5.80 -11.27
N SER A 133 21.48 5.13 -11.14
CA SER A 133 22.09 4.29 -12.17
C SER A 133 21.80 2.79 -12.00
N SER A 134 21.10 2.39 -10.93
CA SER A 134 20.79 0.99 -10.65
C SER A 134 19.33 0.70 -10.94
N ASN A 135 19.07 -0.44 -11.56
CA ASN A 135 17.71 -0.96 -11.73
C ASN A 135 17.15 -1.53 -10.41
N LEU A 136 17.98 -1.63 -9.37
CA LEU A 136 17.56 -2.12 -8.05
C LEU A 136 16.57 -1.17 -7.39
N SER A 137 15.37 -1.67 -7.14
CA SER A 137 14.28 -1.00 -6.46
C SER A 137 13.88 -1.75 -5.21
N LEU A 138 13.68 -1.02 -4.11
CA LEU A 138 13.14 -1.53 -2.86
C LEU A 138 11.67 -1.18 -2.76
N TRP A 139 10.83 -2.19 -2.50
CA TRP A 139 9.42 -2.00 -2.19
C TRP A 139 9.22 -2.21 -0.69
N ILE A 140 8.81 -1.15 0.00
CA ILE A 140 8.68 -1.15 1.46
C ILE A 140 7.20 -1.06 1.81
N PHE A 141 6.76 -2.01 2.63
CA PHE A 141 5.41 -2.05 3.18
C PHE A 141 5.49 -1.59 4.63
N THR A 142 5.04 -0.37 4.92
CA THR A 142 5.02 0.17 6.28
C THR A 142 3.61 0.34 6.80
N LEU A 143 3.43 0.26 8.11
CA LEU A 143 2.17 0.49 8.78
C LEU A 143 2.38 1.42 9.98
N VAL A 144 1.35 2.18 10.34
CA VAL A 144 1.32 2.98 11.57
C VAL A 144 0.03 2.74 12.33
N ILE A 145 0.09 2.87 13.66
CA ILE A 145 -1.05 2.72 14.56
C ILE A 145 -1.77 4.06 14.70
N ASN A 146 -3.03 4.14 14.31
CA ASN A 146 -3.74 5.42 14.30
C ASN A 146 -3.99 5.97 15.70
N GLU A 147 -4.27 5.09 16.68
CA GLU A 147 -4.53 5.42 18.09
C GLU A 147 -3.29 6.00 18.81
N ILE A 148 -2.12 6.01 18.18
CA ILE A 148 -0.99 6.82 18.64
C ILE A 148 -1.26 8.28 18.28
N LYS A 149 -1.12 9.19 19.25
CA LYS A 149 -1.25 10.65 19.07
C LYS A 149 -0.53 11.12 17.79
N ARG A 150 -1.18 11.97 17.01
CA ARG A 150 -0.73 12.43 15.67
C ARG A 150 0.72 12.95 15.65
N SER A 151 1.16 13.63 16.70
CA SER A 151 2.54 14.15 16.85
C SER A 151 3.61 13.07 17.01
N GLU A 152 3.24 11.85 17.41
CA GLU A 152 4.13 10.71 17.60
C GLU A 152 3.94 9.61 16.55
N ARG A 153 2.75 9.53 15.93
CA ARG A 153 2.29 8.44 15.04
C ARG A 153 3.30 8.03 13.97
N PHE A 154 3.89 9.01 13.29
CA PHE A 154 4.79 8.77 12.15
C PHE A 154 6.28 8.80 12.51
N LYS A 155 6.63 8.88 13.80
CA LYS A 155 8.03 8.76 14.23
C LYS A 155 8.51 7.32 14.01
N LEU A 156 9.76 7.14 13.57
CA LEU A 156 10.32 5.83 13.21
C LEU A 156 10.10 4.73 14.27
N LYS A 157 10.17 5.07 15.56
CA LYS A 157 9.91 4.14 16.67
C LYS A 157 8.48 3.53 16.69
N ASN A 158 7.54 4.17 16.00
CA ASN A 158 6.13 3.77 15.93
C ASN A 158 5.74 3.28 14.52
N VAL A 159 6.70 3.20 13.60
CA VAL A 159 6.49 2.65 12.25
C VAL A 159 6.74 1.16 12.30
N ILE A 160 5.76 0.39 11.85
CA ILE A 160 5.84 -1.05 11.64
C ILE A 160 6.30 -1.28 10.20
N VAL A 161 7.26 -2.17 10.00
CA VAL A 161 7.67 -2.61 8.66
C VAL A 161 7.08 -4.01 8.44
N GLY A 162 6.07 -4.14 7.58
CA GLY A 162 5.50 -5.45 7.23
C GLY A 162 6.44 -6.27 6.33
N GLY A 163 7.21 -5.60 5.48
CA GLY A 163 8.25 -6.23 4.69
C GLY A 163 9.01 -5.29 3.78
N ILE A 164 10.14 -5.79 3.25
CA ILE A 164 11.01 -5.11 2.32
C ILE A 164 11.34 -6.08 1.19
N ALA A 165 10.91 -5.76 -0.03
CA ALA A 165 11.20 -6.54 -1.22
C ALA A 165 12.26 -5.86 -2.07
N SER A 166 13.30 -6.61 -2.44
CA SER A 166 14.37 -6.17 -3.34
C SER A 166 14.11 -6.71 -4.74
N THR A 167 13.97 -5.80 -5.70
CA THR A 167 13.47 -6.07 -7.04
C THR A 167 14.37 -5.43 -8.08
N VAL A 168 14.56 -6.07 -9.23
CA VAL A 168 15.33 -5.51 -10.36
C VAL A 168 14.50 -4.57 -11.24
N SER A 169 13.19 -4.51 -11.02
CA SER A 169 12.23 -3.68 -11.71
C SER A 169 10.98 -3.54 -10.86
N LYS A 170 10.09 -2.62 -11.24
CA LYS A 170 8.73 -2.57 -10.69
C LYS A 170 8.09 -3.97 -10.71
N PRO A 171 7.53 -4.47 -9.59
CA PRO A 171 6.84 -5.75 -9.54
C PRO A 171 5.68 -5.80 -10.53
N SER A 172 5.47 -6.97 -11.12
CA SER A 172 4.21 -7.28 -11.79
C SER A 172 3.06 -7.35 -10.77
N ARG A 173 1.81 -7.35 -11.24
CA ARG A 173 0.64 -7.48 -10.36
C ARG A 173 0.66 -8.80 -9.56
N HIS A 174 1.02 -9.91 -10.21
CA HIS A 174 1.13 -11.21 -9.55
C HIS A 174 2.26 -11.24 -8.51
N GLN A 175 3.39 -10.59 -8.81
CA GLN A 175 4.48 -10.44 -7.84
C GLN A 175 4.05 -9.57 -6.65
N MET A 176 3.34 -8.46 -6.89
CA MET A 176 2.79 -7.62 -5.82
C MET A 176 1.80 -8.40 -4.94
N GLN A 177 0.93 -9.20 -5.55
CA GLN A 177 0.02 -10.09 -4.82
C GLN A 177 0.79 -11.08 -3.93
N ALA A 178 1.85 -11.70 -4.45
CA ALA A 178 2.69 -12.61 -3.67
C ALA A 178 3.38 -11.91 -2.48
N LEU A 179 3.81 -10.66 -2.65
CA LEU A 179 4.41 -9.84 -1.59
C LEU A 179 3.40 -9.44 -0.50
N LEU A 180 2.18 -9.06 -0.91
CA LEU A 180 1.11 -8.63 0.01
C LEU A 180 0.43 -9.80 0.72
N SER A 181 0.31 -10.97 0.09
CA SER A 181 -0.36 -12.16 0.63
C SER A 181 0.03 -12.50 2.09
N PRO A 182 1.33 -12.60 2.46
CA PRO A 182 1.70 -12.85 3.85
C PRO A 182 1.31 -11.73 4.81
N ILE A 183 1.40 -10.46 4.39
CA ILE A 183 0.97 -9.32 5.21
C ILE A 183 -0.54 -9.40 5.47
N VAL A 184 -1.34 -9.64 4.43
CA VAL A 184 -2.79 -9.78 4.54
C VAL A 184 -3.15 -10.95 5.46
N LYS A 185 -2.47 -12.09 5.35
CA LYS A 185 -2.68 -13.24 6.25
C LYS A 185 -2.45 -12.87 7.72
N GLU A 186 -1.39 -12.15 8.03
CA GLU A 186 -1.14 -11.67 9.40
C GLU A 186 -2.25 -10.70 9.86
N LEU A 187 -2.65 -9.74 9.02
CA LEU A 187 -3.70 -8.77 9.35
C LEU A 187 -5.04 -9.46 9.62
N VAL A 188 -5.44 -10.45 8.81
CA VAL A 188 -6.68 -11.23 9.01
C VAL A 188 -6.69 -11.96 10.35
N VAL A 189 -5.54 -12.48 10.80
CA VAL A 189 -5.42 -13.08 12.13
C VAL A 189 -5.56 -12.02 13.23
N LEU A 190 -4.91 -10.87 13.07
CA LEU A 190 -4.97 -9.77 14.04
C LEU A 190 -6.39 -9.16 14.18
N GLU A 191 -7.22 -9.23 13.13
CA GLU A 191 -8.63 -8.84 13.18
C GLU A 191 -9.47 -9.73 14.13
N GLN A 192 -9.05 -10.97 14.39
CA GLN A 192 -9.70 -11.88 15.36
C GLN A 192 -9.39 -11.51 16.82
N GLY A 193 -8.36 -10.69 17.02
CA GLY A 193 -7.94 -10.15 18.30
C GLY A 193 -6.80 -10.92 18.94
N GLU A 194 -5.87 -10.16 19.50
CA GLU A 194 -4.65 -10.64 20.16
C GLU A 194 -4.48 -9.98 21.52
N THR A 195 -3.71 -10.62 22.39
CA THR A 195 -3.43 -10.12 23.75
C THR A 195 -2.13 -9.33 23.77
N PHE A 196 -2.18 -8.11 24.29
CA PHE A 196 -1.04 -7.19 24.35
C PHE A 196 -0.80 -6.68 25.77
N LYS A 197 0.48 -6.50 26.10
CA LYS A 197 0.89 -5.64 27.20
C LYS A 197 0.98 -4.20 26.68
N VAL A 198 0.27 -3.27 27.34
CA VAL A 198 0.20 -1.87 26.92
C VAL A 198 0.72 -0.99 28.03
N LYS A 199 1.76 -0.18 27.77
CA LYS A 199 2.43 0.61 28.80
C LYS A 199 1.53 1.62 29.52
N CYS A 200 0.63 2.28 28.77
CA CYS A 200 -0.25 3.32 29.30
C CYS A 200 -1.42 2.77 30.12
N LEU A 201 -1.66 1.47 30.05
CA LEU A 201 -2.67 0.78 30.87
C LEU A 201 -1.90 0.10 32.02
N ASN A 202 -2.52 -0.01 33.20
CA ASN A 202 -1.88 -0.56 34.41
C ASN A 202 -0.89 -1.69 34.09
N GLU A 203 0.36 -1.56 34.53
CA GLU A 203 1.53 -2.32 34.01
C GLU A 203 1.42 -3.86 34.10
N ASN A 204 0.48 -4.35 34.91
CA ASN A 204 0.18 -5.77 35.11
C ASN A 204 -1.04 -6.29 34.32
N SER A 205 -1.71 -5.44 33.53
CA SER A 205 -2.91 -5.82 32.79
C SER A 205 -2.59 -6.05 31.31
N ASN A 206 -2.83 -7.29 30.87
CA ASN A 206 -2.91 -7.60 29.45
C ASN A 206 -4.30 -7.20 28.94
N ILE A 207 -4.35 -6.58 27.76
CA ILE A 207 -5.60 -6.23 27.09
C ILE A 207 -5.72 -6.99 25.77
N ARG A 208 -6.93 -7.50 25.48
CA ARG A 208 -7.24 -8.07 24.18
C ARG A 208 -7.66 -6.94 23.22
N LEU A 209 -6.94 -6.81 22.11
CA LEU A 209 -7.21 -5.81 21.07
C LEU A 209 -7.40 -6.50 19.73
N LYS A 210 -8.47 -6.13 19.02
CA LYS A 210 -8.60 -6.38 17.58
C LYS A 210 -7.91 -5.27 16.81
N ILE A 211 -7.35 -5.62 15.66
CA ILE A 211 -6.57 -4.67 14.84
C ILE A 211 -7.10 -4.69 13.42
N PHE A 212 -7.48 -3.53 12.90
CA PHE A 212 -8.08 -3.39 11.57
C PHE A 212 -7.21 -2.53 10.65
N LEU A 213 -6.94 -2.99 9.42
CA LEU A 213 -6.38 -2.12 8.40
C LEU A 213 -7.50 -1.31 7.75
N ILE A 214 -7.49 0.02 7.89
CA ILE A 214 -8.62 0.85 7.44
C ILE A 214 -8.36 1.65 6.17
N ALA A 215 -7.08 1.84 5.82
CA ALA A 215 -6.68 2.56 4.63
C ALA A 215 -5.26 2.20 4.21
N SER A 216 -4.94 2.51 2.96
CA SER A 216 -3.57 2.51 2.48
C SER A 216 -3.25 3.81 1.72
N CYS A 217 -2.08 4.36 1.98
CA CYS A 217 -1.50 5.48 1.26
C CYS A 217 -0.51 4.93 0.22
N CYS A 218 -0.80 5.18 -1.05
CA CYS A 218 0.06 4.79 -2.16
C CYS A 218 0.07 5.94 -3.16
N ASP A 219 1.18 6.15 -3.85
CA ASP A 219 1.16 6.92 -5.09
C ASP A 219 0.30 6.18 -6.15
N LYS A 220 -0.04 6.85 -7.25
CA LYS A 220 -0.98 6.24 -8.21
C LYS A 220 -0.42 4.96 -8.85
N PRO A 221 0.85 4.89 -9.29
CA PRO A 221 1.44 3.65 -9.78
C PRO A 221 1.45 2.48 -8.77
N ALA A 222 1.79 2.73 -7.50
CA ALA A 222 1.76 1.70 -6.46
C ALA A 222 0.33 1.30 -6.10
N GLN A 223 -0.60 2.26 -6.03
CA GLN A 223 -2.03 1.98 -5.84
C GLN A 223 -2.54 0.98 -6.88
N CYS A 224 -2.18 1.18 -8.15
CA CYS A 224 -2.60 0.29 -9.23
C CYS A 224 -2.08 -1.14 -9.06
N LEU A 225 -0.85 -1.32 -8.58
CA LEU A 225 -0.31 -2.64 -8.28
C LEU A 225 -1.00 -3.29 -7.07
N VAL A 226 -1.17 -2.53 -5.99
CA VAL A 226 -1.80 -3.01 -4.74
C VAL A 226 -3.25 -3.42 -4.97
N GLN A 227 -3.98 -2.66 -5.79
CA GLN A 227 -5.40 -2.92 -6.08
C GLN A 227 -5.62 -3.85 -7.29
N GLY A 228 -4.57 -4.18 -8.06
CA GLY A 228 -4.69 -4.99 -9.27
C GLY A 228 -5.40 -4.28 -10.44
N ILE A 229 -5.47 -2.94 -10.44
CA ILE A 229 -6.15 -2.15 -11.48
C ILE A 229 -5.19 -1.67 -12.58
N SER A 230 -5.74 -1.09 -13.64
CA SER A 230 -4.99 -0.42 -14.71
C SER A 230 -4.12 0.72 -14.18
N GLU A 231 -2.92 0.86 -14.74
CA GLU A 231 -2.04 1.98 -14.42
C GLU A 231 -2.65 3.33 -14.85
N PRO A 232 -2.24 4.46 -14.24
CA PRO A 232 -2.83 5.76 -14.56
C PRO A 232 -2.70 6.19 -16.03
N ILE A 233 -1.78 5.62 -16.79
CA ILE A 233 -1.61 5.87 -18.23
C ILE A 233 -2.53 5.01 -19.12
N GLY A 234 -3.23 4.04 -18.56
CA GLY A 234 -4.16 3.19 -19.29
C GLY A 234 -5.47 3.90 -19.63
N ALA A 235 -6.19 3.40 -20.63
CA ALA A 235 -7.48 3.95 -21.06
C ALA A 235 -8.46 4.10 -19.88
N PHE A 236 -8.50 3.15 -18.95
CA PHE A 236 -9.30 3.22 -17.73
C PHE A 236 -8.40 3.21 -16.47
N GLY A 237 -7.47 4.17 -16.39
CA GLY A 237 -6.48 4.24 -15.31
C GLY A 237 -7.01 4.77 -13.96
N CYS A 238 -8.24 5.28 -13.91
CA CYS A 238 -8.81 5.81 -12.68
C CYS A 238 -9.39 4.71 -11.78
N GLY A 239 -8.73 4.38 -10.68
CA GLY A 239 -9.28 3.50 -9.64
C GLY A 239 -10.53 4.01 -8.87
N ARG A 240 -11.26 5.00 -9.38
CA ARG A 240 -12.50 5.53 -8.77
C ARG A 240 -13.66 5.68 -9.75
N CYS A 241 -13.39 5.85 -11.04
CA CYS A 241 -14.41 6.03 -12.07
C CYS A 241 -14.04 5.29 -13.35
N GLU A 242 -15.00 5.13 -14.25
CA GLU A 242 -14.85 4.39 -15.51
C GLU A 242 -14.65 5.32 -16.71
N LEU A 243 -14.22 6.57 -16.47
CA LEU A 243 -13.98 7.52 -17.55
C LEU A 243 -12.75 7.10 -18.36
N GLU A 244 -12.93 7.00 -19.67
CA GLU A 244 -11.84 6.72 -20.60
C GLU A 244 -10.91 7.93 -20.76
N GLY A 245 -9.62 7.71 -20.54
CA GLY A 245 -8.55 8.65 -20.79
C GLY A 245 -8.37 8.89 -22.28
N LYS A 246 -8.36 10.16 -22.68
CA LYS A 246 -8.10 10.56 -24.08
C LYS A 246 -6.64 10.93 -24.25
N ASN A 247 -6.00 10.37 -25.26
CA ASN A 247 -4.66 10.81 -25.66
C ASN A 247 -4.78 12.17 -26.37
N MET A 248 -4.49 13.23 -25.62
CA MET A 248 -4.33 14.56 -26.18
C MET A 248 -2.87 14.66 -26.64
N GLY A 249 -2.61 14.45 -27.93
CA GLY A 249 -1.27 14.64 -28.48
C GLY A 249 -0.72 16.03 -28.11
N ILE A 250 0.59 16.15 -27.88
CA ILE A 250 1.24 17.38 -27.39
C ILE A 250 0.83 18.62 -28.21
N ILE A 251 0.68 18.45 -29.53
CA ILE A 251 0.23 19.49 -30.47
C ILE A 251 -1.16 20.02 -30.10
N TYR A 252 -2.09 19.14 -29.70
CA TYR A 252 -3.45 19.51 -29.30
C TYR A 252 -3.48 20.28 -27.98
N SER A 253 -2.61 19.93 -27.03
CA SER A 253 -2.48 20.64 -25.75
C SER A 253 -1.88 22.03 -25.94
N VAL A 254 -0.86 22.17 -26.79
CA VAL A 254 -0.28 23.48 -27.16
C VAL A 254 -1.29 24.31 -27.94
N LEU A 255 -2.02 23.71 -28.90
CA LEU A 255 -3.08 24.41 -29.64
C LEU A 255 -4.23 24.84 -28.74
N MET A 256 -4.62 24.04 -27.75
CA MET A 256 -5.65 24.42 -26.77
C MET A 256 -5.18 25.54 -25.83
N LEU A 257 -3.93 25.49 -25.36
CA LEU A 257 -3.32 26.58 -24.58
C LEU A 257 -3.18 27.85 -25.42
N MET A 258 -2.71 27.73 -26.66
CA MET A 258 -2.62 28.86 -27.59
C MET A 258 -4.01 29.42 -27.92
N ASN A 259 -5.02 28.57 -28.12
CA ASN A 259 -6.40 29.01 -28.30
C ASN A 259 -6.98 29.67 -27.05
N GLN A 260 -6.62 29.25 -25.83
CA GLN A 260 -7.06 29.93 -24.61
C GLN A 260 -6.35 31.28 -24.41
N ILE A 261 -5.08 31.39 -24.83
CA ILE A 261 -4.32 32.63 -24.82
C ILE A 261 -4.83 33.60 -25.90
N THR A 262 -5.16 33.10 -27.10
CA THR A 262 -5.72 33.94 -28.18
C THR A 262 -7.19 34.29 -27.95
N ASN A 263 -8.00 33.46 -27.30
CA ASN A 263 -9.40 33.80 -26.95
C ASN A 263 -9.54 34.84 -25.81
N LEU A 264 -8.45 35.35 -25.24
CA LEU A 264 -8.46 36.62 -24.49
C LEU A 264 -8.50 37.85 -25.41
N GLY A 265 -8.44 37.65 -26.72
CA GLY A 265 -8.67 38.66 -27.75
C GLY A 265 -9.42 38.05 -28.94
N GLU A 266 -10.72 38.32 -28.99
CA GLU A 266 -11.62 38.14 -30.13
C GLU A 266 -12.25 36.74 -30.35
N THR A 267 -13.57 36.75 -30.29
CA THR A 267 -14.49 35.67 -30.67
C THR A 267 -14.50 35.44 -32.17
N VAL A 268 -14.09 34.26 -32.66
CA VAL A 268 -14.54 33.76 -33.98
C VAL A 268 -14.77 32.24 -33.93
N ALA A 269 -15.98 31.83 -34.29
CA ALA A 269 -16.40 30.44 -34.38
C ALA A 269 -15.83 29.73 -35.62
N VAL A 270 -15.30 28.52 -35.46
CA VAL A 270 -14.97 27.64 -36.59
C VAL A 270 -15.64 26.27 -36.39
N LYS A 271 -16.57 25.93 -37.31
CA LYS A 271 -17.24 24.62 -37.39
C LYS A 271 -16.24 23.56 -37.90
N PRO A 272 -16.19 22.35 -37.32
CA PRO A 272 -15.40 21.25 -37.87
C PRO A 272 -16.15 20.58 -39.02
N ASN A 273 -15.53 20.55 -40.21
CA ASN A 273 -16.06 19.88 -41.38
C ASN A 273 -15.64 18.41 -41.40
N SER A 274 -16.62 17.57 -41.74
CA SER A 274 -16.59 16.11 -41.76
C SER A 274 -15.60 15.48 -42.76
N LYS A 275 -15.15 14.26 -42.41
CA LYS A 275 -14.87 13.07 -43.27
C LYS A 275 -13.47 12.47 -43.08
N LYS A 276 -13.37 11.41 -42.26
CA LYS A 276 -12.63 10.18 -42.60
C LYS A 276 -13.39 8.96 -42.07
N LYS A 277 -13.85 8.12 -42.99
CA LYS A 277 -14.51 6.82 -42.73
C LYS A 277 -13.52 5.89 -42.03
N ILE A 278 -13.89 5.39 -40.85
CA ILE A 278 -13.25 4.21 -40.25
C ILE A 278 -14.13 3.00 -40.61
N ARG A 279 -13.53 1.99 -41.24
CA ARG A 279 -14.19 0.70 -41.53
C ARG A 279 -14.44 -0.02 -40.22
N VAL A 280 -15.71 -0.30 -39.93
CA VAL A 280 -16.14 -1.17 -38.84
C VAL A 280 -16.02 -2.62 -39.34
N PHE A 281 -15.23 -3.44 -38.66
CA PHE A 281 -15.33 -4.90 -38.78
C PHE A 281 -16.47 -5.36 -37.87
N PRO A 282 -17.43 -6.17 -38.35
CA PRO A 282 -18.51 -6.65 -37.50
C PRO A 282 -17.99 -7.69 -36.51
N LEU A 283 -18.28 -7.47 -35.23
CA LEU A 283 -18.18 -8.47 -34.18
C LEU A 283 -19.30 -9.51 -34.41
N VAL A 284 -18.90 -10.78 -34.49
CA VAL A 284 -19.81 -11.93 -34.47
C VAL A 284 -20.40 -12.05 -33.06
N PRO A 285 -21.74 -12.00 -32.88
CA PRO A 285 -22.36 -12.26 -31.60
C PRO A 285 -22.63 -13.76 -31.44
N ASN A 286 -22.13 -14.38 -30.37
CA ASN A 286 -22.61 -15.69 -29.93
C ASN A 286 -23.11 -15.58 -28.49
N HIS A 287 -24.37 -15.18 -28.37
CA HIS A 287 -25.26 -15.63 -27.30
C HIS A 287 -26.52 -16.15 -27.99
N GLN A 288 -26.74 -17.46 -27.91
CA GLN A 288 -28.07 -18.05 -27.97
C GLN A 288 -28.26 -18.81 -26.67
N GLU A 289 -28.87 -18.13 -25.70
CA GLU A 289 -29.88 -18.78 -24.87
C GLU A 289 -31.11 -18.99 -25.76
N GLN A 290 -31.68 -20.19 -25.73
CA GLN A 290 -33.08 -20.36 -26.07
C GLN A 290 -33.77 -21.29 -25.07
N PRO A 291 -35.08 -21.09 -24.83
CA PRO A 291 -35.81 -21.65 -23.70
C PRO A 291 -36.60 -22.90 -24.09
N ARG A 292 -36.57 -23.92 -23.22
CA ARG A 292 -37.76 -24.59 -22.68
C ARG A 292 -37.36 -25.52 -21.54
#